data_AF-A0AB39VBW8-F1
#
_entry.id   AF-A0AB39VBW8-F1
#
_cell.length_a   1.000
_cell.length_b   1.000
_cell.length_c   1.000
_cell.angle_alpha   90.00
_cell.angle_beta   90.00
_cell.angle_gamma   90.00
#
_symmetry.space_group_name_H-M   'P 1'
#
loop_
_entity.id
_entity.type
_entity.pdbx_description
1 polymer ?
#
loop_
_entity_poly.entity_id
_entity_poly.type
_entity_poly.pdbx_seq_one_letter_code
_entity_poly.pdbx_strand_id
1 'polypeptide(L)'
;MSKYKTIWAAVRFGTLKDVIEIFKKGDEKIGDASGDSILFDALANTNSIARYEITNFLINKGADVKAVTEDGISLFFPLFSYGWTDIVKTTILCKTLLEKGADITTIYKKEKMVSFKELFNIGAPEMEMLPLYQLIFSQPGLPLLVKDKWGLTVIEFARRSNRPIAVKMMEDYVKKYNLKEEN
;
A
#
# COMPACT_ATOMS: atom_id res chain seq x y z
N MET A 1 -6.00 18.84 27.76
CA MET A 1 -6.98 17.89 27.16
C MET A 1 -6.52 17.60 25.75
N SER A 2 -6.49 16.33 25.33
CA SER A 2 -6.09 15.97 23.96
C SER A 2 -7.06 16.58 22.95
N LYS A 3 -6.53 17.01 21.79
CA LYS A 3 -7.32 17.55 20.68
C LYS A 3 -8.30 16.51 20.11
N TYR A 4 -7.95 15.23 20.16
CA TYR A 4 -8.76 14.14 19.62
C TYR A 4 -9.34 13.30 20.76
N LYS A 5 -10.58 12.82 20.58
CA LYS A 5 -11.27 11.98 21.57
C LYS A 5 -10.95 10.50 21.45
N THR A 6 -10.50 10.05 20.28
CA THR A 6 -10.18 8.66 19.99
C THR A 6 -8.82 8.56 19.30
N ILE A 7 -8.14 7.43 19.49
CA ILE A 7 -6.88 7.14 18.81
C ILE A 7 -7.06 7.09 17.29
N TRP A 8 -8.17 6.54 16.78
CA TRP A 8 -8.52 6.54 15.36
C TRP A 8 -8.54 7.95 14.75
N ALA A 9 -9.24 8.90 15.40
CA ALA A 9 -9.30 10.26 14.89
C ALA A 9 -7.93 10.96 14.93
N ALA A 10 -7.13 10.72 15.98
CA ALA A 10 -5.76 11.22 16.06
C ALA A 10 -4.87 10.66 14.95
N VAL A 11 -4.96 9.34 14.71
CA VAL A 11 -4.19 8.64 13.68
C VAL A 11 -4.61 9.04 12.27
N ARG A 12 -5.90 9.27 12.01
CA ARG A 12 -6.42 9.60 10.68
C ARG A 12 -6.26 11.08 10.29
N PHE A 13 -6.31 11.99 11.26
CA PHE A 13 -6.40 13.43 10.99
C PHE A 13 -5.38 14.29 11.76
N GLY A 14 -4.62 13.69 12.68
CA GLY A 14 -3.68 14.39 13.56
C GLY A 14 -2.22 14.28 13.12
N THR A 15 -1.35 14.85 13.96
CA THR A 15 0.11 14.73 13.90
C THR A 15 0.60 13.59 14.79
N LEU A 16 1.88 13.20 14.66
CA LEU A 16 2.48 12.21 15.57
C LEU A 16 2.37 12.65 17.04
N LYS A 17 2.50 13.95 17.33
CA LYS A 17 2.32 14.49 18.67
C LYS A 17 0.91 14.21 19.21
N ASP A 18 -0.11 14.46 18.40
CA ASP A 18 -1.51 14.22 18.78
C ASP A 18 -1.76 12.72 19.07
N VAL A 19 -1.15 11.83 18.28
CA VAL A 19 -1.20 10.37 18.51
C VAL A 19 -0.51 10.02 19.83
N ILE A 20 0.70 10.50 20.07
CA ILE A 20 1.46 10.21 21.30
C ILE A 20 0.72 10.67 22.56
N GLU A 21 -0.01 11.79 22.51
CA GLU A 21 -0.76 12.30 23.65
C GLU A 21 -1.89 11.39 24.14
N ILE A 22 -2.47 10.56 23.26
CA ILE A 22 -3.61 9.68 23.58
C ILE A 22 -3.29 8.18 23.51
N PHE A 23 -2.19 7.82 22.83
CA PHE A 23 -1.79 6.42 22.61
C PHE A 23 -1.58 5.66 23.91
N LYS A 24 -2.17 4.46 23.99
CA LYS A 24 -2.00 3.49 25.06
C LYS A 24 -1.37 2.21 24.49
N LYS A 25 -0.58 1.51 25.32
CA LYS A 25 -0.03 0.20 24.93
C LYS A 25 -1.17 -0.75 24.57
N GLY A 26 -1.07 -1.38 23.40
CA GLY A 26 -2.13 -2.22 22.82
C GLY A 26 -2.90 -1.50 21.71
N ASP A 27 -2.87 -0.16 21.66
CA ASP A 27 -3.53 0.59 20.60
C ASP A 27 -2.94 0.28 19.22
N GLU A 28 -1.67 -0.12 19.14
CA GLU A 28 -1.03 -0.53 17.89
C GLU A 28 -1.67 -1.76 17.24
N LYS A 29 -2.44 -2.55 18.00
CA LYS A 29 -3.13 -3.76 17.55
C LYS A 29 -4.61 -3.53 17.31
N ILE A 30 -5.09 -2.31 17.45
CA ILE A 30 -6.48 -1.98 17.18
C ILE A 30 -6.77 -2.27 15.71
N GLY A 31 -7.79 -3.06 15.50
CA GLY A 31 -8.42 -3.35 14.23
C GLY A 31 -9.75 -4.04 14.49
N ASP A 32 -10.51 -4.28 13.43
CA ASP A 32 -11.77 -4.99 13.51
C ASP A 32 -11.78 -6.27 12.67
N ALA A 33 -12.88 -7.03 12.77
CA ALA A 33 -13.04 -8.28 12.06
C ALA A 33 -13.07 -8.10 10.53
N SER A 34 -13.40 -6.89 10.05
CA SER A 34 -13.39 -6.57 8.62
C SER A 34 -11.97 -6.37 8.09
N GLY A 35 -10.96 -6.37 8.97
CA GLY A 35 -9.54 -6.15 8.69
C GLY A 35 -9.15 -4.68 8.53
N ASP A 36 -10.05 -3.76 8.91
CA ASP A 36 -9.67 -2.37 9.12
C ASP A 36 -8.76 -2.29 10.35
N SER A 37 -7.65 -1.57 10.24
CA SER A 37 -6.62 -1.53 11.28
C SER A 37 -6.13 -0.11 11.51
N ILE A 38 -5.65 0.17 12.72
CA ILE A 38 -5.08 1.47 13.04
C ILE A 38 -3.92 1.85 12.09
N LEU A 39 -3.23 0.84 11.56
CA LEU A 39 -2.16 1.02 10.59
C LEU A 39 -2.69 1.38 9.19
N PHE A 40 -3.84 0.84 8.80
CA PHE A 40 -4.54 1.24 7.58
C PHE A 40 -4.91 2.73 7.63
N ASP A 41 -5.50 3.18 8.74
CA ASP A 41 -5.86 4.59 8.92
C ASP A 41 -4.66 5.52 9.03
N ALA A 42 -3.54 5.04 9.58
CA ALA A 42 -2.28 5.79 9.59
C ALA A 42 -1.77 6.03 8.17
N LEU A 43 -1.79 4.99 7.31
CA LEU A 43 -1.45 5.09 5.89
C LEU A 43 -2.39 5.98 5.10
N ALA A 44 -3.62 6.14 5.58
CA ALA A 44 -4.63 6.97 4.96
C ALA A 44 -4.79 8.36 5.62
N ASN A 45 -3.87 8.73 6.52
CA ASN A 45 -3.85 10.05 7.14
C ASN A 45 -3.73 11.16 6.09
N THR A 46 -4.55 12.19 6.24
CA THR A 46 -4.69 13.30 5.29
C THR A 46 -3.50 14.26 5.30
N ASN A 47 -2.71 14.28 6.37
CA ASN A 47 -1.45 15.00 6.46
C ASN A 47 -0.30 14.10 6.00
N SER A 48 0.35 14.49 4.89
CA SER A 48 1.38 13.67 4.25
C SER A 48 2.61 13.44 5.13
N ILE A 49 3.02 14.41 5.95
CA ILE A 49 4.17 14.25 6.85
C ILE A 49 3.80 13.32 7.99
N ALA A 50 2.67 13.61 8.66
CA ALA A 50 2.20 12.84 9.79
C ALA A 50 1.92 11.37 9.43
N ARG A 51 1.41 11.10 8.22
CA ARG A 51 1.20 9.74 7.70
C ARG A 51 2.44 8.86 7.87
N TYR A 52 3.60 9.29 7.38
CA TYR A 52 4.81 8.48 7.47
C TYR A 52 5.34 8.39 8.91
N GLU A 53 5.25 9.46 9.68
CA GLU A 53 5.70 9.49 11.09
C GLU A 53 4.86 8.55 11.96
N ILE A 54 3.53 8.64 11.86
CA ILE A 54 2.57 7.81 12.60
C ILE A 54 2.68 6.36 12.16
N THR A 55 2.75 6.09 10.85
CA THR A 55 2.87 4.72 10.35
C THR A 55 4.14 4.05 10.88
N ASN A 56 5.29 4.72 10.79
CA ASN A 56 6.55 4.21 11.34
C ASN A 56 6.50 4.03 12.85
N PHE A 57 5.87 4.97 13.58
CA PHE A 57 5.67 4.85 15.02
C PHE A 57 4.87 3.58 15.37
N LEU A 58 3.74 3.34 14.70
CA LEU A 58 2.88 2.17 14.94
C LEU A 58 3.58 0.86 14.57
N ILE A 59 4.30 0.80 13.44
CA ILE A 59 5.11 -0.36 13.06
C ILE A 59 6.16 -0.67 14.13
N ASN A 60 6.85 0.35 14.65
CA ASN A 60 7.84 0.20 15.73
C ASN A 60 7.22 -0.22 17.06
N LYS A 61 5.92 0.05 17.28
CA LYS A 61 5.17 -0.45 18.44
C LYS A 61 4.67 -1.89 18.29
N GLY A 62 4.71 -2.44 17.07
CA GLY A 62 4.29 -3.81 16.80
C GLY A 62 2.89 -3.91 16.19
N ALA A 63 2.44 -2.87 15.47
CA ALA A 63 1.23 -2.95 14.67
C ALA A 63 1.31 -4.10 13.64
N ASP A 64 0.18 -4.74 13.39
CA ASP A 64 0.10 -5.82 12.41
C ASP A 64 0.20 -5.28 10.98
N VAL A 65 1.30 -5.61 10.31
CA VAL A 65 1.56 -5.21 8.92
C VAL A 65 0.91 -6.15 7.90
N LYS A 66 0.35 -7.28 8.36
CA LYS A 66 -0.27 -8.30 7.51
C LYS A 66 -1.78 -8.17 7.48
N ALA A 67 -2.32 -7.07 8.02
CA ALA A 67 -3.74 -6.78 7.98
C ALA A 67 -4.23 -6.72 6.52
N VAL A 68 -5.28 -7.51 6.25
CA VAL A 68 -5.99 -7.56 4.98
C VAL A 68 -7.47 -7.59 5.31
N THR A 69 -8.25 -6.76 4.62
CA THR A 69 -9.70 -6.74 4.84
C THR A 69 -10.38 -8.01 4.35
N GLU A 70 -11.63 -8.26 4.77
CA GLU A 70 -12.45 -9.34 4.22
C GLU A 70 -12.61 -9.25 2.69
N ASP A 71 -12.54 -8.03 2.15
CA ASP A 71 -12.56 -7.74 0.72
C ASP A 71 -11.19 -7.91 0.03
N GLY A 72 -10.14 -8.31 0.75
CA GLY A 72 -8.80 -8.51 0.19
C GLY A 72 -7.98 -7.23 0.04
N ILE A 73 -8.35 -6.14 0.72
CA ILE A 73 -7.60 -4.88 0.69
C ILE A 73 -6.48 -4.95 1.73
N SER A 74 -5.23 -4.97 1.27
CA SER A 74 -4.04 -4.92 2.14
C SER A 74 -3.56 -3.47 2.36
N LEU A 75 -2.58 -3.31 3.25
CA LEU A 75 -1.94 -2.01 3.53
C LEU A 75 -1.26 -1.37 2.30
N PHE A 76 -0.97 -2.13 1.25
CA PHE A 76 -0.46 -1.57 -0.01
C PHE A 76 -1.45 -0.64 -0.70
N PHE A 77 -2.76 -0.87 -0.52
CA PHE A 77 -3.79 -0.02 -1.10
C PHE A 77 -3.69 1.43 -0.58
N PRO A 78 -3.87 1.73 0.73
CA PRO A 78 -3.73 3.09 1.22
C PRO A 78 -2.30 3.64 1.05
N LEU A 79 -1.27 2.80 1.13
CA LEU A 79 0.12 3.23 0.86
C LEU A 79 0.25 3.88 -0.53
N PHE A 80 -0.29 3.24 -1.57
CA PHE A 80 -0.16 3.76 -2.94
C PHE A 80 -1.26 4.74 -3.33
N SER A 81 -2.44 4.68 -2.72
CA SER A 81 -3.51 5.67 -2.93
C SER A 81 -3.20 7.03 -2.30
N TYR A 82 -2.36 7.08 -1.27
CA TYR A 82 -2.06 8.35 -0.57
C TYR A 82 -0.56 8.72 -0.59
N GLY A 83 0.32 7.80 -0.96
CA GLY A 83 1.78 7.97 -0.97
C GLY A 83 2.36 8.82 -2.11
N TRP A 84 1.54 9.65 -2.76
CA TRP A 84 1.90 10.39 -3.98
C TRP A 84 2.89 11.53 -3.74
N THR A 85 3.00 12.03 -2.51
CA THR A 85 3.74 13.24 -2.17
C THR A 85 5.23 13.02 -1.91
N ASP A 86 5.65 11.79 -1.62
CA ASP A 86 7.03 11.46 -1.24
C ASP A 86 7.35 10.02 -1.64
N ILE A 87 7.82 9.85 -2.88
CA ILE A 87 8.12 8.51 -3.42
C ILE A 87 9.24 7.81 -2.65
N VAL A 88 10.18 8.56 -2.08
CA VAL A 88 11.28 8.00 -1.28
C VAL A 88 10.72 7.36 -0.02
N LYS A 89 9.90 8.09 0.75
CA LYS A 89 9.26 7.53 1.96
C LYS A 89 8.28 6.41 1.63
N THR A 90 7.51 6.53 0.54
CA THR A 90 6.64 5.45 0.07
C THR A 90 7.42 4.18 -0.27
N THR A 91 8.59 4.32 -0.89
CA THR A 91 9.48 3.19 -1.21
C THR A 91 10.04 2.52 0.05
N ILE A 92 10.52 3.32 1.01
CA ILE A 92 11.03 2.82 2.29
C ILE A 92 9.95 2.07 3.07
N LEU A 93 8.73 2.61 3.07
CA LEU A 93 7.61 2.00 3.77
C LEU A 93 7.12 0.73 3.07
N CYS A 94 7.04 0.73 1.74
CA CYS A 94 6.78 -0.47 0.94
C CYS A 94 7.78 -1.59 1.28
N LYS A 95 9.07 -1.25 1.34
CA LYS A 95 10.14 -2.18 1.71
C LYS A 95 9.92 -2.73 3.12
N THR A 96 9.61 -1.87 4.07
CA THR A 96 9.36 -2.26 5.47
C THR A 96 8.18 -3.23 5.60
N LEU A 97 7.09 -2.99 4.86
CA LEU A 97 5.93 -3.88 4.84
C LEU A 97 6.28 -5.26 4.26
N LEU A 98 6.96 -5.29 3.10
CA LEU A 98 7.40 -6.53 2.45
C LEU A 98 8.37 -7.34 3.33
N GLU A 99 9.37 -6.70 3.93
CA GLU A 99 10.34 -7.36 4.83
C GLU A 99 9.69 -7.96 6.07
N LYS A 100 8.58 -7.37 6.54
CA LYS A 100 7.78 -7.89 7.65
C LYS A 100 6.68 -8.86 7.21
N GLY A 101 6.64 -9.21 5.92
CA GLY A 101 5.80 -10.26 5.35
C GLY A 101 4.37 -9.84 5.01
N ALA A 102 4.14 -8.56 4.73
CA ALA A 102 2.89 -8.11 4.11
C ALA A 102 2.78 -8.70 2.70
N ASP A 103 1.60 -9.21 2.35
CA ASP A 103 1.36 -9.85 1.06
C ASP A 103 0.96 -8.81 0.00
N ILE A 104 1.83 -8.62 -1.00
CA ILE A 104 1.56 -7.71 -2.13
C ILE A 104 0.74 -8.38 -3.24
N THR A 105 0.54 -9.69 -3.19
CA THR A 105 -0.21 -10.45 -4.21
C THR A 105 -1.72 -10.42 -3.99
N THR A 106 -2.18 -9.81 -2.89
CA THR A 106 -3.61 -9.68 -2.56
C THR A 106 -4.39 -8.98 -3.67
N ILE A 107 -5.62 -9.45 -3.89
CA ILE A 107 -6.56 -8.87 -4.84
C ILE A 107 -7.76 -8.32 -4.08
N TYR A 108 -8.08 -7.05 -4.32
CA TYR A 108 -9.33 -6.46 -3.88
C TYR A 108 -10.49 -7.10 -4.64
N LYS A 109 -11.28 -7.91 -3.93
CA LYS A 109 -12.28 -8.83 -4.49
C LYS A 109 -13.34 -8.11 -5.31
N LYS A 110 -13.91 -7.01 -4.80
CA LYS A 110 -15.02 -6.30 -5.45
C LYS A 110 -14.65 -5.76 -6.83
N GLU A 111 -13.41 -5.32 -7.00
CA GLU A 111 -12.93 -4.75 -8.27
C GLU A 111 -11.97 -5.64 -9.03
N LYS A 112 -11.65 -6.82 -8.49
CA LYS A 112 -10.59 -7.72 -8.97
C LYS A 112 -9.27 -6.99 -9.21
N MET A 113 -8.94 -6.07 -8.32
CA MET A 113 -7.81 -5.17 -8.48
C MET A 113 -6.60 -5.64 -7.67
N VAL A 114 -5.44 -5.71 -8.31
CA VAL A 114 -4.19 -6.03 -7.62
C VAL A 114 -3.82 -4.91 -6.64
N SER A 115 -3.31 -5.27 -5.46
CA SER A 115 -3.08 -4.33 -4.34
C SER A 115 -2.21 -3.11 -4.67
N PHE A 116 -1.34 -3.26 -5.67
CA PHE A 116 -0.36 -2.26 -6.04
C PHE A 116 -0.75 -1.43 -7.28
N LYS A 117 -1.96 -1.63 -7.86
CA LYS A 117 -2.40 -0.91 -9.08
C LYS A 117 -2.30 0.62 -8.93
N GLU A 118 -2.65 1.14 -7.76
CA GLU A 118 -2.68 2.58 -7.49
C GLU A 118 -1.33 3.28 -7.61
N LEU A 119 -0.21 2.54 -7.57
CA LEU A 119 1.11 3.14 -7.72
C LEU A 119 1.31 3.77 -9.11
N PHE A 120 0.58 3.32 -10.13
CA PHE A 120 0.67 3.92 -11.48
C PHE A 120 -0.03 5.27 -11.60
N ASN A 121 -0.81 5.67 -10.58
CA ASN A 121 -1.43 6.99 -10.46
C ASN A 121 -0.49 8.01 -9.79
N ILE A 122 0.66 7.60 -9.23
CA ILE A 122 1.62 8.50 -8.57
C ILE A 122 2.26 9.47 -9.57
N GLY A 123 2.00 10.77 -9.46
CA GLY A 123 2.48 11.79 -10.40
C GLY A 123 3.99 12.03 -10.47
N ALA A 124 4.82 11.22 -9.79
CA ALA A 124 6.27 11.34 -9.84
C ALA A 124 6.84 10.89 -11.21
N PRO A 125 7.98 11.45 -11.64
CA PRO A 125 8.71 10.97 -12.81
C PRO A 125 9.00 9.48 -12.70
N GLU A 126 8.79 8.72 -13.79
CA GLU A 126 8.90 7.26 -13.74
C GLU A 126 10.32 6.78 -13.35
N MET A 127 11.35 7.56 -13.66
CA MET A 127 12.72 7.27 -13.20
C MET A 127 12.88 7.26 -11.68
N GLU A 128 12.11 8.10 -10.97
CA GLU A 128 12.11 8.12 -9.50
C GLU A 128 11.32 6.94 -8.90
N MET A 129 10.42 6.34 -9.69
CA MET A 129 9.66 5.14 -9.31
C MET A 129 10.49 3.84 -9.42
N LEU A 130 11.65 3.89 -10.10
CA LEU A 130 12.44 2.70 -10.42
C LEU A 130 12.81 1.84 -9.19
N PRO A 131 13.24 2.41 -8.04
CA PRO A 131 13.51 1.61 -6.84
C PRO A 131 12.26 0.90 -6.32
N LEU A 132 11.09 1.56 -6.37
CA LEU A 132 9.82 0.95 -5.97
C LEU A 132 9.41 -0.17 -6.93
N TYR A 133 9.55 0.04 -8.25
CA TYR A 133 9.28 -1.00 -9.23
C TYR A 133 10.18 -2.22 -9.06
N GLN A 134 11.48 -2.02 -8.87
CA GLN A 134 12.42 -3.11 -8.61
C GLN A 134 12.03 -3.91 -7.36
N LEU A 135 11.65 -3.21 -6.30
CA LEU A 135 11.18 -3.84 -5.07
C LEU A 135 9.93 -4.70 -5.31
N ILE A 136 8.91 -4.16 -5.98
CA ILE A 136 7.64 -4.87 -6.23
C ILE A 136 7.84 -6.01 -7.22
N PHE A 137 8.47 -5.77 -8.36
CA PHE A 137 8.66 -6.78 -9.41
C PHE A 137 9.75 -7.82 -9.09
N SER A 138 10.41 -7.70 -7.93
CA SER A 138 11.22 -8.78 -7.36
C SER A 138 10.39 -9.81 -6.58
N GLN A 139 9.15 -9.48 -6.19
CA GLN A 139 8.29 -10.38 -5.42
C GLN A 139 7.75 -11.51 -6.32
N PRO A 140 7.67 -12.76 -5.82
CA PRO A 140 7.08 -13.87 -6.57
C PRO A 140 5.55 -13.76 -6.60
N GLY A 141 4.91 -14.46 -7.55
CA GLY A 141 3.45 -14.65 -7.57
C GLY A 141 2.62 -13.40 -7.89
N LEU A 142 3.18 -12.38 -8.55
CA LEU A 142 2.43 -11.17 -8.87
C LEU A 142 1.26 -11.48 -9.83
N PRO A 143 0.01 -11.10 -9.51
CA PRO A 143 -1.17 -11.37 -10.33
C PRO A 143 -1.29 -10.42 -11.54
N LEU A 144 -0.28 -10.40 -12.41
CA LEU A 144 -0.15 -9.39 -13.49
C LEU A 144 -1.18 -9.53 -14.61
N LEU A 145 -1.73 -10.73 -14.79
CA LEU A 145 -2.65 -11.05 -15.89
C LEU A 145 -4.12 -11.14 -15.46
N VAL A 146 -4.42 -10.85 -14.19
CA VAL A 146 -5.80 -10.78 -13.70
C VAL A 146 -6.49 -9.56 -14.28
N LYS A 147 -7.65 -9.76 -14.90
CA LYS A 147 -8.50 -8.67 -15.41
C LYS A 147 -9.38 -8.13 -14.27
N ASP A 148 -9.29 -6.82 -14.07
CA ASP A 148 -10.13 -6.09 -13.13
C ASP A 148 -11.60 -6.03 -13.60
N LYS A 149 -12.48 -5.39 -12.81
CA LYS A 149 -13.90 -5.25 -13.17
C LYS A 149 -14.18 -4.50 -14.47
N TRP A 150 -13.17 -3.81 -15.04
CA TRP A 150 -13.25 -3.10 -16.31
C TRP A 150 -12.57 -3.88 -17.46
N GLY A 151 -12.15 -5.12 -17.20
CA GLY A 151 -11.51 -5.98 -18.19
C GLY A 151 -10.04 -5.67 -18.44
N LEU A 152 -9.38 -4.90 -17.57
CA LEU A 152 -7.97 -4.53 -17.73
C LEU A 152 -7.08 -5.34 -16.79
N THR A 153 -5.98 -5.84 -17.35
CA THR A 153 -4.81 -6.25 -16.58
C THR A 153 -4.10 -5.02 -16.00
N VAL A 154 -3.30 -5.23 -14.96
CA VAL A 154 -2.47 -4.15 -14.40
C VAL A 154 -1.44 -3.62 -15.41
N ILE A 155 -0.99 -4.47 -16.34
CA ILE A 155 -0.08 -4.08 -17.43
C ILE A 155 -0.78 -3.11 -18.39
N GLU A 156 -2.01 -3.42 -18.81
CA GLU A 156 -2.80 -2.54 -19.67
C GLU A 156 -3.14 -1.22 -18.99
N PHE A 157 -3.44 -1.26 -17.70
CA PHE A 157 -3.64 -0.04 -16.91
C PHE A 157 -2.38 0.83 -16.88
N ALA A 158 -1.22 0.27 -16.53
CA ALA A 158 0.05 1.00 -16.52
C ALA A 158 0.39 1.60 -17.90
N ARG A 159 0.07 0.89 -18.99
CA ARG A 159 0.22 1.40 -20.36
C ARG A 159 -0.66 2.62 -20.63
N ARG A 160 -1.93 2.59 -20.20
CA ARG A 160 -2.85 3.74 -20.29
C ARG A 160 -2.40 4.93 -19.43
N SER A 161 -1.75 4.66 -18.30
CA SER A 161 -1.20 5.67 -17.39
C SER A 161 0.20 6.17 -17.81
N ASN A 162 0.66 5.87 -19.03
CA ASN A 162 1.96 6.28 -19.57
C ASN A 162 3.15 5.87 -18.67
N ARG A 163 3.20 4.59 -18.28
CA ARG A 163 4.28 3.98 -17.47
C ARG A 163 5.11 2.97 -18.25
N PRO A 164 5.89 3.39 -19.26
CA PRO A 164 6.62 2.48 -20.13
C PRO A 164 7.66 1.61 -19.40
N ILE A 165 8.35 2.13 -18.37
CA ILE A 165 9.33 1.34 -17.61
C ILE A 165 8.61 0.24 -16.83
N ALA A 166 7.50 0.56 -16.15
CA ALA A 166 6.71 -0.44 -15.44
C ALA A 166 6.18 -1.53 -16.36
N VAL A 167 5.61 -1.13 -17.51
CA VAL A 167 5.10 -2.05 -18.53
C VAL A 167 6.20 -3.00 -18.96
N LYS A 168 7.39 -2.48 -19.29
CA LYS A 168 8.54 -3.30 -19.70
C LYS A 168 8.94 -4.30 -18.61
N MET A 169 9.04 -3.86 -17.35
CA MET A 169 9.40 -4.74 -16.23
C MET A 169 8.36 -5.85 -15.99
N MET A 170 7.07 -5.53 -16.09
CA MET A 170 6.00 -6.52 -15.95
C MET A 170 5.94 -7.51 -17.12
N GLU A 171 6.17 -7.06 -18.36
CA GLU A 171 6.26 -7.95 -19.53
C GLU A 171 7.46 -8.90 -19.43
N ASP A 172 8.61 -8.41 -18.94
CA ASP A 172 9.78 -9.24 -18.69
C ASP A 172 9.54 -10.23 -17.54
N TYR A 173 8.78 -9.84 -16.51
CA TYR A 173 8.32 -10.73 -15.44
C TYR A 173 7.43 -11.85 -15.99
N VAL A 174 6.43 -11.51 -16.80
CA VAL A 174 5.52 -12.48 -17.45
C VAL A 174 6.31 -13.51 -18.25
N LYS A 175 7.30 -13.06 -19.05
CA LYS A 175 8.18 -13.95 -19.82
C LYS A 175 9.03 -14.82 -18.91
N LYS A 176 9.67 -14.23 -17.90
CA LYS A 176 10.54 -14.93 -16.94
C LYS A 176 9.82 -16.08 -16.23
N TYR A 177 8.58 -15.85 -15.81
CA TYR A 177 7.78 -16.84 -15.06
C TYR A 177 6.78 -17.61 -15.93
N ASN A 178 6.80 -17.41 -17.26
CA ASN A 178 5.89 -18.04 -18.22
C ASN A 178 4.41 -17.95 -17.80
N LEU A 179 3.99 -16.77 -17.33
CA LEU A 179 2.62 -16.55 -16.89
C LEU A 179 1.66 -16.62 -18.09
N LYS A 180 0.47 -17.17 -17.87
CA LYS A 180 -0.60 -17.26 -18.86
C LYS A 180 -1.86 -16.60 -18.32
N GLU A 181 -2.67 -16.03 -19.20
CA GLU A 181 -4.03 -15.63 -18.83
C GLU A 181 -4.79 -16.88 -18.37
N GLU A 182 -5.45 -16.80 -17.22
CA GLU A 182 -6.38 -17.84 -16.79
C GLU A 182 -7.65 -17.72 -17.64
N ASN A 183 -8.06 -18.82 -18.25
CA ASN A 183 -9.25 -18.91 -19.12
C ASN A 183 -10.54 -18.76 -18.32
#